data_AF-A0A8S1BH73-F1
#
_entry.id   AF-A0A8S1BH73-F1
#
_cell.length_a   1.000
_cell.length_b   1.000
_cell.length_c   1.000
_cell.angle_alpha   90.00
_cell.angle_beta   90.00
_cell.angle_gamma   90.00
#
_symmetry.space_group_name_H-M   'P 1'
#
loop_
_entity.id
_entity.type
_entity.pdbx_description
1 polymer ?
#
loop_
_entity_poly.entity_id
_entity_poly.type
_entity_poly.pdbx_seq_one_letter_code
_entity_poly.pdbx_strand_id
1 'polypeptide(L)'
;MRVALLNDTSAEDFSEQLLTIGNGQVPVDESSGLISFPNNFCNFVSSKGELINNVFKDIISNYKNNEWLSERAILAAKNKDVDDLNYIIQNKIIETMHSFKSYQIRITS
;
A
#
# COMPACT_ATOMS: atom_id res chain seq x y z
N MET A 1 -2.93 12.06 -2.26
CA MET A 1 -3.84 11.53 -1.24
C MET A 1 -4.50 12.72 -0.56
N ARG A 2 -5.75 13.05 -0.89
CA ARG A 2 -6.52 14.08 -0.18
C ARG A 2 -7.74 13.37 0.40
N VAL A 3 -7.73 13.08 1.69
CA VAL A 3 -8.90 12.58 2.41
C VAL A 3 -9.66 13.79 2.92
N ALA A 4 -10.52 14.33 2.07
CA ALA A 4 -11.48 15.35 2.43
C ALA A 4 -12.81 14.92 1.82
N LEU A 5 -13.51 13.98 2.46
CA LEU A 5 -14.78 13.52 1.91
C LEU A 5 -15.90 13.23 2.91
N LEU A 6 -15.69 13.19 4.23
CA LEU A 6 -16.75 12.72 5.14
C LEU A 6 -16.87 13.39 6.53
N ASN A 7 -16.23 14.54 6.80
CA ASN A 7 -16.14 15.11 8.17
C ASN A 7 -15.59 14.10 9.19
N ASP A 8 -14.71 13.21 8.73
CA ASP A 8 -14.10 12.20 9.57
C ASP A 8 -12.94 12.84 10.34
N THR A 9 -13.16 13.14 11.62
CA THR A 9 -12.12 13.66 12.53
C THR A 9 -10.87 12.80 12.55
N SER A 10 -10.96 11.50 12.25
CA SER A 10 -9.78 10.63 12.17
C SER A 10 -8.91 10.91 10.92
N ALA A 11 -9.53 11.35 9.82
CA ALA A 11 -8.81 11.71 8.61
C ALA A 11 -8.07 13.05 8.73
N GLU A 12 -8.65 13.99 9.49
CA GLU A 12 -8.00 15.26 9.85
C GLU A 12 -6.76 14.99 10.70
N ASP A 13 -6.89 14.26 11.80
CA ASP A 13 -5.78 13.87 12.67
C ASP A 13 -4.68 13.11 11.91
N PHE A 14 -5.05 12.16 11.04
CA PHE A 14 -4.09 11.46 10.18
C PHE A 14 -3.33 12.42 9.25
N SER A 15 -4.02 13.41 8.67
CA SER A 15 -3.42 14.38 7.76
C SER A 15 -2.46 15.33 8.47
N GLU A 16 -2.81 15.80 9.67
CA GLU A 16 -1.95 16.63 10.51
C GLU A 16 -0.70 15.88 10.98
N GLN A 17 -0.87 14.62 11.41
CA GLN A 17 0.26 13.78 11.78
C GLN A 17 1.19 13.53 10.58
N LEU A 18 0.64 13.26 9.39
CA LEU A 18 1.42 13.08 8.17
C LEU A 18 2.19 14.34 7.79
N LEU A 19 1.58 15.53 7.93
CA LEU A 19 2.25 16.82 7.70
C LEU A 19 3.38 17.06 8.70
N THR A 20 3.14 16.76 9.98
CA THR A 20 4.16 16.88 11.05
C THR A 20 5.38 16.03 10.74
N ILE A 21 5.17 14.79 10.28
CA ILE A 21 6.24 13.89 9.82
C ILE A 21 6.95 14.46 8.59
N GLY A 22 6.19 14.88 7.56
CA GLY A 22 6.74 15.42 6.31
C GLY A 22 7.53 16.71 6.48
N ASN A 23 7.18 17.52 7.48
CA ASN A 23 7.88 18.76 7.84
C ASN A 23 9.10 18.54 8.74
N GLY A 24 9.41 17.31 9.15
CA GLY A 24 10.52 17.01 10.04
C GLY A 24 10.34 17.52 11.47
N GLN A 25 9.09 17.70 11.91
CA GLN A 25 8.76 18.19 13.25
C GLN A 25 8.68 17.07 14.29
N VAL A 26 8.79 15.81 13.86
CA VAL A 26 8.84 14.65 14.76
C VAL A 26 10.26 14.49 15.32
N PRO A 27 10.43 14.38 16.65
CA PRO A 27 11.73 14.15 17.25
C PRO A 27 12.40 12.88 16.71
N VAL A 28 13.70 12.99 16.43
CA VAL A 28 14.55 11.86 16.04
C VAL A 28 15.27 11.36 17.27
N ASP A 29 15.26 10.05 17.50
CA ASP A 29 16.07 9.43 18.53
C ASP A 29 17.56 9.54 18.16
N GLU A 30 18.37 10.20 19.01
CA GLU A 30 19.78 10.49 18.71
C GLU A 30 20.64 9.24 18.57
N SER A 31 20.25 8.13 19.20
CA SER A 31 21.03 6.88 19.19
C SER A 31 20.83 6.05 17.93
N SER A 32 19.59 6.02 17.40
CA SER A 32 19.21 5.20 16.25
C SER A 32 19.05 6.01 14.96
N GLY A 33 18.87 7.32 15.05
CA GLY A 33 18.57 8.18 13.91
C GLY A 33 17.16 7.95 13.33
N LEU A 34 16.26 7.33 14.09
CA LEU A 34 14.90 6.99 13.66
C LEU A 34 13.87 7.88 14.33
N ILE A 35 12.74 8.11 13.62
CA ILE A 35 11.54 8.70 14.21
C ILE A 35 10.62 7.59 14.71
N SER A 36 9.80 7.90 15.72
CA SER A 36 8.70 7.04 16.16
C SER A 36 7.38 7.59 15.65
N PHE A 37 6.55 6.74 15.07
CA PHE A 37 5.19 7.14 14.67
C PHE A 37 4.27 7.25 15.90
N PRO A 38 3.29 8.17 15.89
CA PRO A 38 2.22 8.17 16.89
C PRO A 38 1.50 6.81 16.93
N ASN A 39 1.09 6.36 18.12
CA ASN A 39 0.46 5.04 18.29
C ASN A 39 -0.82 4.84 17.46
N ASN A 40 -1.53 5.92 17.14
CA ASN A 40 -2.75 5.92 16.34
C ASN A 40 -2.52 6.23 14.85
N PHE A 41 -1.28 6.44 14.42
CA PHE A 41 -0.97 6.84 13.05
C PHE A 41 -1.14 5.71 12.05
N CYS A 42 -0.64 4.51 12.38
CA CYS A 42 -0.71 3.35 11.51
C CYS A 42 -0.84 2.05 12.31
N ASN A 43 -1.41 1.04 11.66
CA ASN A 43 -1.46 -0.31 12.20
C ASN A 43 -0.25 -1.09 11.69
N PHE A 44 0.63 -1.47 12.60
CA PHE A 44 1.71 -2.39 12.29
C PHE A 44 1.14 -3.79 12.09
N VAL A 45 1.66 -4.46 11.06
CA VAL A 45 1.35 -5.87 10.76
C VAL A 45 2.64 -6.66 10.78
N SER A 46 2.54 -7.92 11.19
CA SER A 46 3.71 -8.77 11.44
C SER A 46 4.21 -9.45 10.16
N SER A 47 3.43 -9.43 9.07
CA SER A 47 3.78 -10.09 7.82
C SER A 47 3.14 -9.47 6.57
N LYS A 48 3.74 -9.73 5.39
CA LYS A 48 3.14 -9.40 4.08
C LYS A 48 1.76 -10.06 3.91
N GLY A 49 1.58 -11.29 4.41
CA GLY A 49 0.31 -12.02 4.31
C GLY A 49 -0.82 -11.38 5.10
N GLU A 50 -0.51 -10.89 6.30
CA GLU A 50 -1.44 -10.12 7.14
C GLU A 50 -1.82 -8.79 6.49
N LEU A 51 -0.83 -8.06 5.94
CA LEU A 51 -1.08 -6.83 5.17
C LEU A 51 -2.06 -7.09 4.01
N ILE A 52 -1.81 -8.14 3.22
CA ILE A 52 -2.66 -8.52 2.10
C ILE A 52 -4.08 -8.86 2.57
N ASN A 53 -4.23 -9.59 3.68
CA ASN A 53 -5.55 -9.95 4.19
C ASN A 53 -6.31 -8.74 4.76
N ASN A 54 -5.62 -7.76 5.32
CA ASN A 54 -6.22 -6.53 5.84
C ASN A 54 -6.73 -5.63 4.70
N VAL A 55 -5.99 -5.54 3.58
CA VAL A 55 -6.37 -4.72 2.42
C VAL A 55 -7.35 -5.46 1.50
N PHE A 56 -7.05 -6.71 1.16
CA PHE A 56 -7.84 -7.56 0.25
C PHE A 56 -8.52 -8.69 1.02
N LYS A 57 -9.40 -8.32 1.96
CA LYS A 57 -10.17 -9.29 2.75
C LYS A 57 -11.02 -10.16 1.84
N ASP A 58 -10.87 -11.48 1.98
CA ASP A 58 -11.58 -12.48 1.18
C ASP A 58 -11.50 -12.22 -0.35
N ILE A 59 -10.27 -12.08 -0.84
CA ILE A 59 -9.99 -11.79 -2.25
C ILE A 59 -10.58 -12.83 -3.21
N ILE A 60 -10.67 -14.10 -2.78
CA ILE A 60 -11.20 -15.21 -3.60
C ILE A 60 -12.66 -14.98 -3.97
N SER A 61 -13.45 -14.37 -3.08
CA SER A 61 -14.84 -14.03 -3.32
C SER A 61 -15.01 -12.75 -4.14
N ASN A 62 -14.07 -11.81 -4.04
CA ASN A 62 -14.23 -10.44 -4.54
C ASN A 62 -13.40 -10.08 -5.77
N TYR A 63 -12.45 -10.93 -6.21
CA TYR A 63 -11.52 -10.58 -7.30
C TYR A 63 -12.18 -10.30 -8.66
N LYS A 64 -13.46 -10.68 -8.86
CA LYS A 64 -14.23 -10.34 -10.07
C LYS A 64 -15.01 -9.03 -9.94
N ASN A 65 -15.10 -8.46 -8.74
CA ASN A 65 -15.79 -7.21 -8.50
C ASN A 65 -14.81 -6.04 -8.73
N ASN A 66 -14.93 -5.41 -9.89
CA ASN A 66 -14.06 -4.29 -10.28
C ASN A 66 -14.21 -3.08 -9.36
N GLU A 67 -15.42 -2.76 -8.90
CA GLU A 67 -15.65 -1.63 -8.00
C GLU A 67 -14.93 -1.85 -6.66
N TRP A 68 -15.12 -3.03 -6.06
CA TRP A 68 -14.45 -3.41 -4.81
C TRP A 68 -12.92 -3.44 -4.93
N LEU A 69 -12.38 -3.96 -6.04
CA LEU A 69 -10.94 -3.99 -6.29
C LEU A 69 -10.36 -2.59 -6.52
N SER A 70 -11.09 -1.71 -7.21
CA SER A 70 -10.59 -0.38 -7.59
C SER A 70 -10.34 0.56 -6.41
N GLU A 71 -10.99 0.31 -5.27
CA GLU A 71 -10.83 1.08 -4.04
C GLU A 71 -9.60 0.69 -3.21
N ARG A 72 -8.86 -0.36 -3.61
CA ARG A 72 -7.81 -0.97 -2.80
C ARG A 72 -6.45 -0.90 -3.50
N ALA A 73 -5.43 -0.51 -2.74
CA ALA A 73 -4.05 -0.49 -3.22
C ALA A 73 -3.09 -0.78 -2.06
N ILE A 74 -2.00 -1.47 -2.36
CA ILE A 74 -0.83 -1.60 -1.48
C ILE A 74 0.33 -0.90 -2.18
N LEU A 75 0.93 0.08 -1.51
CA LEU A 75 2.11 0.78 -1.99
C LEU A 75 3.34 0.25 -1.25
N ALA A 76 4.45 0.13 -1.96
CA ALA A 76 5.75 -0.21 -1.37
C ALA A 76 6.83 0.74 -1.92
N ALA A 77 7.90 0.93 -1.15
CA ALA A 77 8.97 1.85 -1.51
C ALA A 77 9.81 1.37 -2.70
N LYS A 78 9.87 0.07 -2.97
CA LYS A 78 10.69 -0.53 -4.02
C LYS A 78 9.86 -1.45 -4.91
N ASN A 79 10.18 -1.46 -6.20
CA ASN A 79 9.52 -2.35 -7.17
C ASN A 79 9.67 -3.82 -6.81
N LYS A 80 10.82 -4.25 -6.27
CA LYS A 80 11.00 -5.63 -5.81
C LYS A 80 9.97 -6.04 -4.74
N ASP A 81 9.67 -5.14 -3.81
CA ASP A 81 8.67 -5.40 -2.78
C ASP A 81 7.25 -5.42 -3.37
N VAL A 82 6.98 -4.57 -4.37
CA VAL A 82 5.74 -4.60 -5.16
C VAL A 82 5.60 -5.93 -5.91
N ASP A 83 6.66 -6.42 -6.56
CA ASP A 83 6.67 -7.68 -7.30
C ASP A 83 6.38 -8.86 -6.39
N ASP A 84 7.03 -8.92 -5.21
CA ASP A 84 6.78 -9.95 -4.19
C ASP A 84 5.32 -9.94 -3.71
N LEU A 85 4.77 -8.75 -3.44
CA LEU A 85 3.37 -8.61 -3.00
C LEU A 85 2.40 -9.04 -4.09
N ASN A 86 2.64 -8.61 -5.33
CA ASN A 86 1.83 -8.98 -6.49
C ASN A 86 1.86 -10.49 -6.72
N TYR A 87 3.02 -11.12 -6.60
CA TYR A 87 3.15 -12.57 -6.71
C TYR A 87 2.30 -13.31 -5.67
N ILE A 88 2.36 -12.88 -4.40
CA ILE A 88 1.55 -13.49 -3.32
C ILE A 88 0.05 -13.28 -3.57
N ILE A 89 -0.37 -12.08 -3.96
CA ILE A 89 -1.78 -11.75 -4.24
C ILE A 89 -2.30 -12.59 -5.42
N GLN A 90 -1.54 -12.66 -6.51
CA GLN A 90 -1.93 -13.44 -7.70
C GLN A 90 -2.03 -14.92 -7.38
N ASN A 91 -1.09 -15.50 -6.62
CA ASN A 91 -1.17 -16.90 -6.21
C ASN A 91 -2.37 -17.22 -5.30
N LYS A 92 -2.96 -16.24 -4.61
CA LYS A 92 -4.21 -16.44 -3.86
C LYS A 92 -5.43 -16.53 -4.76
N ILE A 93 -5.36 -16.00 -5.97
CA ILE A 93 -6.43 -16.05 -6.97
C ILE A 93 -6.11 -17.21 -7.92
N ILE A 94 -6.79 -18.35 -7.76
CA ILE A 94 -6.67 -19.57 -8.58
C ILE A 94 -6.74 -19.22 -10.09
N GLU A 95 -5.92 -19.70 -11.05
CA GLU A 95 -4.63 -20.43 -11.04
C GLU A 95 -3.83 -20.18 -12.34
N THR A 96 -4.20 -19.23 -13.20
CA THR A 96 -3.48 -19.00 -14.46
C THR A 96 -2.63 -17.73 -14.38
N MET A 97 -1.35 -17.90 -14.05
CA MET A 97 -0.35 -16.87 -14.29
C MET A 97 -0.23 -16.65 -15.80
N HIS A 98 -0.82 -15.57 -16.30
CA HIS A 98 -0.68 -15.15 -17.67
C HIS A 98 0.48 -14.15 -17.78
N SER A 99 1.57 -14.58 -18.40
CA SER A 99 2.66 -13.67 -18.76
C SER A 99 2.39 -13.06 -20.12
N PHE A 100 2.42 -11.73 -20.19
CA PHE A 100 2.32 -10.99 -21.44
C PHE A 100 3.70 -10.52 -21.84
N LYS A 101 4.18 -10.92 -23.03
CA LYS A 101 5.45 -10.43 -23.56
C LYS A 101 5.23 -9.06 -24.20
N SER A 102 6.00 -8.07 -23.78
CA SER A 102 6.07 -6.79 -24.48
C SER A 102 6.98 -6.88 -25.70
N TYR A 103 6.59 -6.25 -26.80
CA TYR A 103 7.45 -6.06 -27.98
C TYR A 103 8.01 -4.64 -27.96
N GLN A 104 9.33 -4.49 -28.01
CA GLN A 104 9.96 -3.18 -28.12
C GLN A 104 10.11 -2.83 -29.60
N ILE A 105 9.36 -1.82 -30.05
CA ILE A 105 9.46 -1.28 -31.41
C ILE A 105 10.48 -0.14 -31.40
N ARG A 106 11.59 -0.30 -32.11
CA ARG A 106 12.57 0.77 -32.34
C ARG A 106 12.24 1.45 -33.66
N ILE A 107 11.76 2.69 -33.60
CA ILE A 107 11.60 3.53 -34.79
C ILE A 107 12.94 4.22 -35.03
N THR A 108 13.63 3.87 -36.12
CA THR A 108 14.80 4.60 -36.61
C THR A 108 14.33 5.62 -37.65
N SER A 109 14.62 6.89 -37.41
CA SER A 109 14.43 8.02 -38.35
C SER A 109 15.39 7.96 -39.53
#